data_AF-A0A1C3J9C1-F1
#
_entry.id   AF-A0A1C3J9C1-F1
#
_cell.length_a   1.000
_cell.length_b   1.000
_cell.length_c   1.000
_cell.angle_alpha   90.00
_cell.angle_beta   90.00
_cell.angle_gamma   90.00
#
_symmetry.space_group_name_H-M   'P 1'
#
loop_
_entity.id
_entity.type
_entity.pdbx_description
1 polymer ?
#
loop_
_entity_poly.entity_id
_entity_poly.type
_entity_poly.pdbx_seq_one_letter_code
_entity_poly.pdbx_strand_id
1 'polypeptide(L)'
;MLNSFEGDKYVTQEKGHGRTETRLSMVVHNTYFLGDIALDWAGLSTIGMVVSIRQEGNKPAERMQIKHYISSAKLTAKALLESTRAHWSIESVPQAHRLAA
;
A
#
# COMPACT_ATOMS: atom_id res chain seq x y z
N MET A 1 -9.14 -12.59 -8.81
CA MET A 1 -7.82 -11.98 -8.58
C MET A 1 -7.22 -12.33 -7.22
N LEU A 2 -7.86 -12.09 -6.08
CA LEU A 2 -7.27 -12.42 -4.76
C LEU A 2 -7.11 -13.93 -4.49
N ASN A 3 -8.13 -14.71 -4.87
CA ASN A 3 -8.17 -16.14 -4.61
C ASN A 3 -7.16 -16.93 -5.48
N SER A 4 -6.70 -16.34 -6.58
CA SER A 4 -5.75 -16.96 -7.52
C SER A 4 -4.31 -16.49 -7.31
N PHE A 5 -4.06 -15.53 -6.43
CA PHE A 5 -2.70 -15.10 -6.11
C PHE A 5 -2.12 -15.97 -4.98
N GLU A 6 -1.05 -16.68 -5.28
CA GLU A 6 -0.38 -17.62 -4.35
C GLU A 6 0.67 -16.96 -3.43
N GLY A 7 0.99 -15.68 -3.65
CA GLY A 7 1.95 -14.95 -2.81
C GLY A 7 1.36 -14.44 -1.49
N ASP A 8 2.22 -13.82 -0.68
CA ASP A 8 1.83 -13.20 0.58
C ASP A 8 0.88 -12.02 0.32
N LYS A 9 -0.25 -12.01 1.03
CA LYS A 9 -1.35 -11.07 0.87
C LYS A 9 -1.97 -10.73 2.21
N TYR A 10 -2.40 -9.50 2.35
CA TYR A 10 -3.00 -9.01 3.58
C TYR A 10 -4.16 -8.06 3.28
N VAL A 11 -5.25 -8.18 4.04
CA VAL A 11 -6.46 -7.36 3.87
C VAL A 11 -6.84 -6.74 5.19
N THR A 12 -7.21 -5.46 5.14
CA THR A 12 -7.79 -4.72 6.26
C THR A 12 -9.05 -4.02 5.81
N GLN A 13 -10.04 -3.94 6.70
CA GLN A 13 -11.20 -3.08 6.50
C GLN A 13 -11.37 -2.19 7.74
N GLU A 14 -11.49 -0.90 7.52
CA GLU A 14 -11.73 0.10 8.57
C GLU A 14 -13.04 0.82 8.28
N LYS A 15 -13.79 1.15 9.34
CA LYS A 15 -15.00 1.97 9.27
C LYS A 15 -14.83 3.20 10.15
N GLY A 16 -15.17 4.37 9.62
CA GLY A 16 -15.11 5.63 10.36
C GLY A 16 -15.67 6.79 9.56
N HIS A 17 -16.24 7.79 10.25
CA HIS A 17 -16.77 9.01 9.63
C HIS A 17 -17.73 8.74 8.44
N GLY A 18 -18.61 7.75 8.57
CA GLY A 18 -19.56 7.36 7.50
C GLY A 18 -18.92 6.63 6.31
N ARG A 19 -17.65 6.26 6.40
CA ARG A 19 -16.89 5.62 5.32
C ARG A 19 -16.44 4.22 5.73
N THR A 20 -16.39 3.33 4.75
CA THR A 20 -15.71 2.03 4.84
C THR A 20 -14.53 2.06 3.87
N GLU A 21 -13.33 1.79 4.37
CA GLU A 21 -12.13 1.68 3.55
C GLU A 21 -11.58 0.26 3.65
N THR A 22 -11.52 -0.42 2.50
CA THR A 22 -10.91 -1.75 2.39
C THR A 22 -9.58 -1.60 1.68
N ARG A 23 -8.52 -2.11 2.30
CA ARG A 23 -7.18 -2.13 1.72
C ARG A 23 -6.66 -3.54 1.61
N LEU A 24 -6.06 -3.84 0.48
CA LEU A 24 -5.38 -5.07 0.17
C LEU A 24 -3.93 -4.74 -0.12
N SER A 25 -3.01 -5.53 0.40
CA SER A 25 -1.62 -5.56 -0.05
C SER A 25 -1.23 -6.96 -0.51
N MET A 26 -0.37 -7.01 -1.52
CA MET A 26 0.24 -8.24 -2.04
C MET A 26 1.72 -7.99 -2.29
N VAL A 27 2.55 -8.98 -2.03
CA VAL A 27 3.99 -8.90 -2.27
C VAL A 27 4.49 -10.13 -3.02
N VAL A 28 5.49 -9.89 -3.88
CA VAL A 28 6.31 -10.92 -4.49
C VAL A 28 7.78 -10.62 -4.22
N HIS A 29 8.53 -11.69 -3.91
CA HIS A 29 9.98 -11.61 -3.71
C HIS A 29 10.76 -12.10 -4.93
N ASN A 30 10.08 -12.80 -5.84
CA ASN A 30 10.66 -13.18 -7.11
C ASN A 30 10.70 -11.95 -8.01
N THR A 31 11.90 -11.45 -8.30
CA THR A 31 12.15 -10.32 -9.19
C THR A 31 12.62 -10.76 -10.59
N TYR A 32 12.77 -12.06 -10.84
CA TYR A 32 13.30 -12.58 -12.11
C TYR A 32 12.46 -12.16 -13.33
N PHE A 33 11.17 -11.90 -13.16
CA PHE A 33 10.31 -11.44 -14.24
C PHE A 33 10.68 -10.04 -14.78
N LEU A 34 11.50 -9.28 -14.06
CA LEU A 34 12.01 -7.99 -14.51
C LEU A 34 13.16 -8.11 -15.53
N GLY A 35 13.73 -9.31 -15.69
CA GLY A 35 14.87 -9.52 -16.59
C GLY A 35 16.04 -8.59 -16.26
N ASP A 36 16.66 -8.02 -17.30
CA ASP A 36 17.84 -7.17 -17.17
C ASP A 36 17.58 -5.89 -16.37
N ILE A 37 16.33 -5.42 -16.28
CA ILE A 37 15.97 -4.24 -15.47
C ILE A 37 16.27 -4.48 -13.98
N ALA A 38 16.25 -5.74 -13.52
CA ALA A 38 16.62 -6.07 -12.15
C ALA A 38 18.08 -5.69 -11.82
N LEU A 39 18.96 -5.58 -12.83
CA LEU A 39 20.36 -5.17 -12.65
C LEU A 39 20.46 -3.70 -12.23
N ASP A 40 19.58 -2.84 -12.75
CA ASP A 40 19.53 -1.41 -12.39
C ASP A 40 19.03 -1.21 -10.96
N TRP A 41 18.30 -2.19 -10.41
CA TRP A 41 17.77 -2.18 -9.05
C TRP A 41 18.48 -3.21 -8.17
N ALA A 42 19.80 -3.12 -8.12
CA ALA A 42 20.63 -3.94 -7.25
C ALA A 42 20.12 -3.89 -5.80
N GLY A 43 19.80 -5.06 -5.24
CA GLY A 43 19.27 -5.21 -3.88
C GLY A 43 17.75 -5.15 -3.76
N LEU A 44 17.00 -5.04 -4.87
CA LEU A 44 15.54 -5.18 -4.85
C LEU A 44 15.12 -6.55 -4.28
N SER A 45 14.31 -6.54 -3.22
CA SER A 45 13.89 -7.75 -2.51
C SER A 45 12.37 -7.93 -2.44
N THR A 46 11.62 -6.85 -2.61
CA THR A 46 10.15 -6.90 -2.61
C THR A 46 9.59 -6.03 -3.73
N ILE A 47 8.66 -6.60 -4.48
CA ILE A 47 7.74 -5.86 -5.34
C ILE A 47 6.35 -6.02 -4.73
N GLY A 48 5.69 -4.90 -4.48
CA GLY A 48 4.44 -4.82 -3.75
C GLY A 48 3.36 -4.09 -4.51
N MET A 49 2.11 -4.45 -4.25
CA MET A 49 0.95 -3.71 -4.72
C MET A 49 0.00 -3.48 -3.55
N VAL A 50 -0.52 -2.25 -3.44
CA VAL A 50 -1.60 -1.91 -2.50
C VAL A 50 -2.81 -1.43 -3.29
N VAL A 51 -3.95 -2.06 -3.03
CA VAL A 51 -5.25 -1.64 -3.55
C VAL A 51 -6.05 -1.04 -2.41
N SER A 52 -6.58 0.19 -2.57
CA SER A 52 -7.53 0.80 -1.64
C SER A 52 -8.87 1.00 -2.32
N ILE A 53 -9.94 0.61 -1.64
CA ILE A 53 -11.33 0.75 -2.07
C ILE A 53 -12.07 1.55 -1.00
N ARG A 54 -12.65 2.68 -1.40
CA ARG A 54 -13.44 3.55 -0.52
C ARG A 54 -14.92 3.48 -0.86
N GLN A 55 -15.73 3.32 0.19
CA GLN A 55 -17.19 3.35 0.12
C GLN A 55 -17.74 4.37 1.13
N GLU A 56 -18.71 5.19 0.72
CA GLU A 56 -19.42 6.13 1.61
C GLU A 56 -20.84 5.61 1.90
N GLY A 57 -21.12 5.29 3.17
CA GLY A 57 -22.39 4.72 3.61
C GLY A 57 -22.77 3.44 2.86
N ASN A 58 -24.03 3.38 2.40
CA ASN A 58 -24.57 2.25 1.63
C ASN A 58 -24.44 2.43 0.11
N LYS A 59 -23.73 3.46 -0.35
CA LYS A 59 -23.46 3.62 -1.78
C LYS A 59 -22.49 2.52 -2.25
N PRO A 60 -22.51 2.13 -3.54
CA PRO A 60 -21.44 1.30 -4.10
C PRO A 60 -20.08 1.98 -3.91
N ALA A 61 -19.00 1.18 -3.91
CA ALA A 61 -17.64 1.71 -3.81
C ALA A 61 -17.37 2.75 -4.90
N GLU A 62 -17.03 3.97 -4.50
CA GLU A 62 -16.93 5.11 -5.42
C GLU A 62 -15.53 5.21 -6.04
N ARG A 63 -14.49 4.73 -5.35
CA ARG A 63 -13.10 4.89 -5.80
C ARG A 63 -12.22 3.71 -5.42
N MET A 64 -11.56 3.16 -6.43
CA MET A 64 -10.47 2.19 -6.29
C MET A 64 -9.15 2.85 -6.69
N GLN A 65 -8.11 2.64 -5.90
CA GLN A 65 -6.75 3.11 -6.18
C GLN A 65 -5.78 1.92 -6.11
N ILE A 66 -4.85 1.86 -7.03
CA ILE A 66 -3.76 0.87 -7.04
C ILE A 66 -2.43 1.63 -6.95
N LYS A 67 -1.57 1.21 -6.04
CA LYS A 67 -0.21 1.74 -5.87
C LYS A 67 0.78 0.58 -5.95
N HIS A 68 1.82 0.75 -6.76
CA HIS A 68 2.92 -0.21 -6.89
C HIS A 68 4.11 0.28 -6.09
N TYR A 69 4.82 -0.65 -5.46
CA TYR A 69 5.95 -0.38 -4.59
C TYR A 69 7.10 -1.32 -4.91
N ILE A 70 8.31 -0.81 -4.72
CA ILE A 70 9.54 -1.59 -4.72
C ILE A 70 10.27 -1.34 -3.41
N SER A 71 10.95 -2.35 -2.88
CA SER A 71 11.74 -2.22 -1.66
C SER A 71 12.96 -3.11 -1.69
N SER A 72 14.09 -2.58 -1.23
CA SER A 72 15.29 -3.38 -0.94
C SER A 72 15.14 -4.24 0.31
N ALA A 73 14.22 -3.89 1.21
CA ALA A 73 13.86 -4.73 2.34
C ALA A 73 12.94 -5.87 1.89
N LYS A 74 13.09 -7.04 2.53
CA LYS A 74 12.16 -8.15 2.39
C LYS A 74 10.94 -7.90 3.29
N LEU A 75 9.81 -7.51 2.70
CA LEU A 75 8.61 -7.11 3.45
C LEU A 75 7.51 -8.16 3.29
N THR A 76 6.77 -8.44 4.36
CA THR A 76 5.48 -9.12 4.27
C THR A 76 4.43 -8.17 3.68
N ALA A 77 3.31 -8.71 3.20
CA ALA A 77 2.20 -7.90 2.71
C ALA A 77 1.67 -6.96 3.80
N LYS A 78 1.60 -7.43 5.05
CA LYS A 78 1.21 -6.61 6.20
C LYS A 78 2.21 -5.47 6.45
N ALA A 79 3.51 -5.80 6.50
CA ALA A 79 4.56 -4.80 6.73
C ALA A 79 4.60 -3.74 5.61
N LEU A 80 4.38 -4.14 4.35
CA LEU A 80 4.21 -3.20 3.24
C LEU A 80 3.05 -2.23 3.52
N LEU A 81 1.86 -2.77 3.82
CA LEU A 81 0.67 -1.93 4.05
C LEU A 81 0.87 -0.95 5.20
N GLU A 82 1.45 -1.41 6.31
CA GLU A 82 1.77 -0.56 7.47
C GLU A 82 2.78 0.53 7.13
N SER A 83 3.84 0.19 6.39
CA SER A 83 4.85 1.15 5.92
C SER A 83 4.25 2.25 5.05
N THR A 84 3.30 1.90 4.17
CA THR A 84 2.61 2.91 3.35
C THR A 84 1.80 3.87 4.20
N ARG A 85 1.19 3.42 5.31
CA ARG A 85 0.40 4.28 6.21
C ARG A 85 1.29 5.19 7.05
N ALA A 86 2.39 4.65 7.57
CA ALA A 86 3.35 5.42 8.35
C ALA A 86 3.93 6.58 7.54
N HIS A 87 4.16 6.39 6.23
CA HIS A 87 4.60 7.46 5.34
C HIS A 87 3.62 8.64 5.28
N TRP A 88 2.31 8.37 5.14
CA TRP A 88 1.28 9.42 5.16
C TRP A 88 1.21 10.16 6.50
N SER A 89 1.46 9.48 7.63
CA SER A 89 1.46 10.12 8.94
C SER A 89 2.52 11.22 9.06
N ILE A 90 3.60 11.16 8.28
CA ILE A 90 4.65 12.19 8.24
C ILE A 90 4.17 13.42 7.46
N GLU A 91 3.44 13.22 6.36
CA GLU A 91 2.94 14.30 5.50
C GLU A 91 1.65 14.95 6.02
N SER A 92 0.84 14.21 6.79
CA SER A 92 -0.42 14.71 7.33
C SER A 92 -0.28 15.49 8.64
N VAL A 93 0.95 15.64 9.17
CA VAL A 93 1.18 16.53 10.31
C VAL A 93 0.92 17.96 9.84
N PRO A 94 -0.02 18.70 10.43
CA PRO A 94 -0.16 20.12 10.13
C PRO A 94 1.19 20.78 10.40
N GLN A 95 1.83 21.34 9.36
CA GLN A 95 2.96 22.24 9.58
C GLN A 95 2.41 23.39 10.40
N ALA A 96 2.78 23.45 11.67
CA ALA A 96 2.44 24.57 12.53
C ALA A 96 3.08 25.82 11.92
N HIS A 97 2.31 26.56 11.11
CA HIS A 97 2.63 27.94 10.82
C HIS A 97 2.63 28.66 12.16
N ARG A 98 3.84 28.90 12.67
CA ARG A 98 4.11 29.69 13.86
C ARG A 98 3.48 31.07 13.61
N LEU A 99 2.32 31.32 14.21
CA LEU A 99 1.80 32.68 14.33
C LEU A 99 2.76 33.40 15.30
N ALA A 100 3.66 34.21 14.72
CA ALA A 100 4.42 35.18 15.49
C ALA A 100 3.43 36.21 16.02
N ALA A 101 3.49 36.42 17.34
CA ALA A 101 2.77 37.45 18.08
C ALA A 101 3.30 38.85 17.71
#